data_AF-A0ABC8UF88-F1
#
_entry.id   AF-A0ABC8UF88-F1
#
_cell.length_a   1.000
_cell.length_b   1.000
_cell.length_c   1.000
_cell.angle_alpha   90.00
_cell.angle_beta   90.00
_cell.angle_gamma   90.00
#
_symmetry.space_group_name_H-M   'P 1'
#
loop_
_entity.id
_entity.type
_entity.pdbx_description
1 polymer ?
#
loop_
_entity_poly.entity_id
_entity_poly.type
_entity_poly.pdbx_seq_one_letter_code
_entity_poly.pdbx_strand_id
1 'polypeptide(L)'
;MFFSSSGLYKIFRPAVGEAVREMPLTELKDKYRKISSLEKARSGWENEYEVSSKQCMHGPNCKLGNFCTVGRRLQEVNVLGGLILPVWGTIEKALSKQARQSHKRLRVVRIETTTDNQRIVGLLIPNAAVESVLQDLAWVQDIDD
;
A
#
# COMPACT_ATOMS: atom_id res chain seq x y z
N MET A 1 12.43 43.24 -10.70
CA MET A 1 12.57 42.84 -9.28
C MET A 1 12.14 41.40 -9.14
N PHE A 2 13.09 40.47 -8.97
CA PHE A 2 12.79 39.07 -8.70
C PHE A 2 12.52 38.92 -7.20
N PHE A 3 11.26 38.70 -6.82
CA PHE A 3 10.94 38.25 -5.46
C PHE A 3 11.35 36.78 -5.35
N SER A 4 12.59 36.54 -4.90
CA SER A 4 13.01 35.22 -4.42
C SER A 4 12.38 34.99 -3.04
N SER A 5 11.14 34.54 -3.01
CA SER A 5 10.57 33.94 -1.80
C SER A 5 11.10 32.50 -1.72
N SER A 6 12.28 32.34 -1.14
CA SER A 6 12.93 31.05 -0.86
C SER A 6 12.27 30.34 0.32
N GLY A 7 10.95 30.19 0.29
CA GLY A 7 10.20 29.40 1.26
C GLY A 7 10.12 27.95 0.81
N LEU A 8 10.43 27.03 1.73
CA LEU A 8 9.99 25.64 1.64
C LEU A 8 8.57 25.56 2.20
N TYR A 9 7.73 24.77 1.54
CA TYR A 9 6.32 24.63 1.89
C TYR A 9 6.02 23.16 2.21
N LYS A 10 5.33 22.94 3.33
CA LYS A 10 4.73 21.65 3.66
C LYS A 10 3.65 21.31 2.64
N ILE A 11 3.64 20.04 2.22
CA ILE A 11 2.69 19.54 1.23
C ILE A 11 1.77 18.55 1.92
N PHE A 12 0.46 18.75 1.78
CA PHE A 12 -0.55 17.81 2.23
C PHE A 12 -1.20 17.16 1.02
N ARG A 13 -1.40 15.84 1.08
CA ARG A 13 -2.02 15.05 0.01
C ARG A 13 -3.19 14.24 0.56
N PRO A 14 -4.28 14.08 -0.20
CA PRO A 14 -5.44 13.29 0.24
C PRO A 14 -5.06 11.87 0.68
N ALA A 15 -4.16 11.21 -0.05
CA ALA A 15 -3.83 9.81 0.19
C ALA A 15 -2.94 9.57 1.42
N VAL A 16 -2.07 10.50 1.78
CA VAL A 16 -0.97 10.28 2.75
C VAL A 16 -0.86 11.34 3.85
N GLY A 17 -1.70 12.39 3.82
CA GLY A 17 -1.59 13.50 4.75
C GLY A 17 -0.35 14.36 4.46
N GLU A 18 0.38 14.76 5.51
CA GLU A 18 1.62 15.53 5.39
C GLU A 18 2.70 14.71 4.68
N ALA A 19 3.20 15.24 3.57
CA ALA A 19 4.30 14.64 2.84
C ALA A 19 5.62 14.87 3.59
N VAL A 20 6.49 13.86 3.58
CA VAL A 20 7.81 13.91 4.22
C VAL A 20 8.70 15.02 3.66
N ARG A 21 8.57 15.31 2.35
CA ARG A 21 9.41 16.29 1.67
C ARG A 21 8.64 17.60 1.48
N GLU A 22 9.21 18.67 2.00
CA GLU A 22 8.79 20.03 1.68
C GLU A 22 9.15 20.39 0.23
N MET A 23 8.49 21.40 -0.32
CA MET A 23 8.67 21.83 -1.70
C MET A 23 8.98 23.33 -1.79
N PRO A 24 10.00 23.75 -2.56
CA PRO A 24 10.24 25.16 -2.84
C PRO A 24 9.08 25.80 -3.61
N LEU A 25 8.86 27.10 -3.43
CA LEU A 25 7.81 27.81 -4.18
C LEU A 25 7.96 27.68 -5.70
N THR A 26 9.19 27.67 -6.21
CA THR A 26 9.48 27.54 -7.65
C THR A 26 8.96 26.21 -8.19
N GLU A 27 9.25 25.10 -7.50
CA GLU A 27 8.76 23.77 -7.86
C GLU A 27 7.22 23.68 -7.71
N LEU A 28 6.65 24.32 -6.69
CA LEU A 28 5.19 24.40 -6.52
C LEU A 28 4.51 25.09 -7.70
N LYS A 29 5.05 26.23 -8.15
CA LYS A 29 4.51 26.99 -9.29
C LYS A 29 4.68 26.26 -10.63
N ASP A 30 5.69 25.41 -10.75
CA ASP A 30 5.92 24.58 -11.93
C ASP A 30 4.93 23.40 -11.99
N LYS A 31 4.75 22.71 -10.85
CA LYS A 31 3.95 21.47 -10.79
C LYS A 31 2.45 21.68 -10.59
N TYR A 32 2.06 22.82 -10.02
CA TYR A 32 0.68 23.03 -9.57
C TYR A 32 0.13 24.38 -10.03
N ARG A 33 -1.18 24.41 -10.22
CA ARG A 33 -1.93 25.65 -10.45
C ARG A 33 -2.77 25.96 -9.22
N LYS A 34 -2.74 27.22 -8.78
CA LYS A 34 -3.56 27.68 -7.67
C LYS A 34 -5.03 27.66 -8.08
N ILE A 35 -5.86 26.99 -7.29
CA ILE A 35 -7.32 27.01 -7.41
C ILE A 35 -7.85 28.12 -6.50
N SER A 36 -8.66 29.02 -7.04
CA SER A 36 -9.27 30.14 -6.28
C SER A 36 -10.59 29.76 -5.61
N SER A 37 -11.33 28.81 -6.18
CA SER A 37 -12.61 28.33 -5.64
C SER A 37 -12.36 27.25 -4.59
N LEU A 38 -12.75 27.55 -3.35
CA LEU A 38 -12.70 26.60 -2.24
C LEU A 38 -13.50 25.33 -2.55
N GLU A 39 -14.69 25.49 -3.15
CA GLU A 39 -15.57 24.37 -3.48
C GLU A 39 -14.93 23.41 -4.48
N LYS A 40 -14.29 23.94 -5.53
CA LYS A 40 -13.54 23.11 -6.49
C LYS A 40 -12.36 22.41 -5.84
N ALA A 41 -11.65 23.10 -4.94
CA ALA A 41 -10.53 22.51 -4.21
C ALA A 41 -11.00 21.37 -3.29
N ARG A 42 -12.11 21.57 -2.57
CA ARG A 42 -12.73 20.55 -1.72
C ARG A 42 -13.18 19.33 -2.53
N SER A 43 -13.95 19.54 -3.59
CA SER A 43 -14.45 18.45 -4.44
C SER A 43 -13.30 17.65 -5.06
N GLY A 44 -12.26 18.32 -5.56
CA GLY A 44 -11.06 17.64 -6.06
C GLY A 44 -10.33 16.84 -4.99
N TRP A 45 -10.22 17.39 -3.78
CA TRP A 45 -9.61 16.70 -2.64
C TRP A 45 -10.38 15.44 -2.24
N GLU A 46 -11.71 15.55 -2.08
CA GLU A 46 -12.59 14.43 -1.71
C GLU A 46 -12.55 13.34 -2.79
N ASN A 47 -12.60 13.70 -4.08
CA ASN A 47 -12.50 12.74 -5.17
C ASN A 47 -11.18 11.97 -5.14
N GLU A 48 -10.04 12.66 -4.99
CA GLU A 48 -8.74 12.02 -4.89
C GLU A 48 -8.61 11.16 -3.63
N TYR A 49 -9.19 11.60 -2.51
CA TYR A 49 -9.24 10.83 -1.27
C TYR A 49 -9.95 9.49 -1.45
N GLU A 50 -11.12 9.51 -2.10
CA GLU A 50 -11.90 8.31 -2.39
C GLU A 50 -11.19 7.39 -3.40
N VAL A 51 -10.71 7.95 -4.52
CA VAL A 51 -10.00 7.18 -5.56
C VAL A 51 -8.72 6.53 -5.00
N SER A 52 -7.97 7.24 -4.16
CA SER A 52 -6.72 6.73 -3.57
C SER A 52 -6.90 5.48 -2.70
N SER A 53 -8.11 5.18 -2.24
CA SER A 53 -8.38 3.94 -1.51
C SER A 53 -8.24 2.71 -2.40
N LYS A 54 -8.51 2.83 -3.71
CA LYS A 54 -8.61 1.72 -4.68
C LYS A 54 -7.54 1.78 -5.77
N GLN A 55 -7.15 2.98 -6.19
CA GLN A 55 -6.26 3.21 -7.32
C GLN A 55 -4.87 3.64 -6.85
N CYS A 56 -3.83 3.09 -7.47
CA CYS A 56 -2.46 3.53 -7.23
C CYS A 56 -2.23 4.97 -7.73
N MET A 57 -1.19 5.63 -7.22
CA MET A 57 -0.85 7.01 -7.61
C MET A 57 -0.45 7.17 -9.08
N HIS A 58 -0.18 6.07 -9.80
CA HIS A 58 0.10 6.11 -11.25
C HIS A 58 -1.16 6.29 -12.11
N GLY A 59 -2.34 6.22 -11.52
CA GLY A 59 -3.60 6.39 -12.24
C GLY A 59 -4.13 5.10 -12.88
N PRO A 60 -5.19 5.21 -13.70
CA PRO A 60 -5.86 4.08 -14.35
C PRO A 60 -4.96 3.39 -15.39
N ASN A 61 -3.99 4.11 -15.97
CA ASN A 61 -3.06 3.59 -16.98
C ASN A 61 -1.81 2.95 -16.37
N CYS A 62 -1.86 2.55 -15.09
CA CYS A 62 -0.73 1.89 -14.46
C CYS A 62 -0.43 0.56 -15.14
N LYS A 63 0.83 0.34 -15.55
CA LYS A 63 1.29 -0.91 -16.19
C LYS A 63 1.05 -2.16 -15.32
N LEU A 64 0.96 -1.98 -14.00
CA LEU A 64 0.73 -3.06 -13.04
C LEU A 64 -0.75 -3.23 -12.67
N GLY A 65 -1.63 -2.35 -13.17
CA GLY A 65 -3.08 -2.36 -12.93
C GLY A 65 -3.44 -2.51 -11.46
N ASN A 66 -4.40 -3.41 -11.19
CA ASN A 66 -4.92 -3.67 -9.84
C ASN A 66 -3.89 -4.30 -8.88
N PHE A 67 -2.78 -4.82 -9.40
CA PHE A 67 -1.69 -5.35 -8.56
C PHE A 67 -0.75 -4.26 -8.04
N CYS A 68 -0.95 -3.00 -8.43
CA CYS A 68 -0.19 -1.88 -7.93
C CYS A 68 -0.85 -1.30 -6.68
N THR A 69 -0.16 -1.36 -5.55
CA THR A 69 -0.62 -0.72 -4.30
C THR A 69 0.13 0.57 -3.97
N VAL A 70 1.05 0.99 -4.84
CA VAL A 70 1.90 2.16 -4.64
C VAL A 70 1.06 3.43 -4.49
N GLY A 71 1.25 4.14 -3.38
CA GLY A 71 0.57 5.41 -3.12
C GLY A 71 -0.93 5.29 -2.84
N ARG A 72 -1.47 4.08 -2.69
CA ARG A 72 -2.84 3.89 -2.18
C ARG A 72 -2.89 4.29 -0.72
N ARG A 73 -3.98 4.95 -0.32
CA ARG A 73 -4.27 5.27 1.08
C ARG A 73 -4.57 4.03 1.91
N LEU A 74 -5.27 3.07 1.31
CA LEU A 74 -5.58 1.78 1.91
C LEU A 74 -4.76 0.69 1.21
N GLN A 75 -4.00 -0.06 2.00
CA GLN A 75 -3.26 -1.22 1.54
C GLN A 75 -3.73 -2.44 2.31
N GLU A 76 -4.09 -3.47 1.56
CA GLU A 76 -4.42 -4.77 2.11
C GLU A 76 -3.16 -5.62 2.16
N VAL A 77 -2.90 -6.20 3.33
CA VAL A 77 -1.79 -7.13 3.55
C VAL A 77 -2.34 -8.42 4.14
N ASN A 78 -1.84 -9.55 3.67
CA ASN A 78 -2.23 -10.86 4.16
C ASN A 78 -1.10 -11.42 5.00
N VAL A 79 -1.38 -11.78 6.25
CA VAL A 79 -0.39 -12.33 7.17
C VAL A 79 -0.85 -13.70 7.65
N LEU A 80 -0.01 -14.71 7.38
CA LEU A 80 -0.19 -16.04 7.92
C LEU A 80 0.49 -16.12 9.29
N GLY A 81 -0.30 -16.24 10.35
CA GLY A 81 0.16 -16.45 11.72
C GLY A 81 0.10 -17.92 12.15
N GLY A 82 0.41 -18.19 13.42
CA GLY A 82 0.37 -19.53 14.00
C GLY A 82 1.69 -20.30 13.91
N LEU A 83 1.61 -21.65 13.98
CA LEU A 83 2.77 -22.52 13.85
C LEU A 83 3.21 -22.58 12.38
N ILE A 84 4.25 -21.83 12.04
CA ILE A 84 4.72 -21.71 10.65
C ILE A 84 5.62 -22.88 10.22
N LEU A 85 6.44 -23.42 11.12
CA LEU A 85 7.41 -24.48 10.77
C LEU A 85 6.76 -25.72 10.11
N PRO A 86 5.62 -26.24 10.61
CA PRO A 86 4.97 -27.41 10.00
C PRO A 86 4.50 -27.19 8.56
N VAL A 87 4.14 -25.94 8.22
CA VAL A 87 3.58 -25.58 6.90
C VAL A 87 4.59 -24.87 6.00
N TRP A 88 5.86 -24.73 6.44
CA TRP A 88 6.89 -23.95 5.76
C TRP A 88 7.07 -24.35 4.29
N GLY A 89 7.27 -25.64 4.03
CA GLY A 89 7.49 -26.16 2.68
C GLY A 89 6.28 -25.97 1.76
N THR A 90 5.07 -26.06 2.30
CA THR A 90 3.82 -25.81 1.58
C THR A 90 3.73 -24.36 1.13
N ILE A 91 4.06 -23.42 2.02
CA ILE A 91 4.05 -21.99 1.70
C ILE A 91 5.15 -21.67 0.68
N GLU A 92 6.35 -22.20 0.85
CA GLU A 92 7.45 -22.01 -0.11
C GLU A 92 7.06 -22.51 -1.51
N LYS A 93 6.42 -23.68 -1.59
CA LYS A 93 5.88 -24.22 -2.84
C LYS A 93 4.83 -23.29 -3.45
N ALA A 94 3.88 -22.78 -2.66
CA ALA A 94 2.85 -21.85 -3.14
C ALA A 94 3.44 -20.53 -3.65
N LEU A 95 4.43 -19.96 -2.94
CA LEU A 95 5.10 -18.72 -3.33
C LEU A 95 6.00 -18.91 -4.56
N SER A 96 6.61 -20.07 -4.76
CA SER A 96 7.49 -20.32 -5.90
C SER A 96 6.78 -20.21 -7.27
N LYS A 97 5.45 -20.44 -7.29
CA LYS A 97 4.56 -20.31 -8.46
C LYS A 97 4.33 -18.85 -8.90
N GLN A 98 4.72 -17.87 -8.08
CA GLN A 98 4.42 -16.46 -8.35
C GLN A 98 5.25 -15.88 -9.50
N ALA A 99 4.64 -15.11 -10.40
CA ALA A 99 5.34 -14.53 -11.55
C ALA A 99 6.44 -13.52 -11.15
N ARG A 100 6.23 -12.75 -10.08
CA ARG A 100 7.19 -11.74 -9.60
C ARG A 100 8.18 -12.35 -8.63
N GLN A 101 9.48 -12.14 -8.88
CA GLN A 101 10.54 -12.64 -7.99
C GLN A 101 10.41 -12.12 -6.55
N SER A 102 9.92 -10.88 -6.36
CA SER A 102 9.66 -10.32 -5.03
C SER A 102 8.54 -11.03 -4.28
N HIS A 103 7.60 -11.65 -4.99
CA HIS A 103 6.49 -12.41 -4.39
C HIS A 103 6.88 -13.86 -4.04
N LYS A 104 7.98 -14.38 -4.60
CA LYS A 104 8.50 -15.71 -4.26
C LYS A 104 9.21 -15.77 -2.90
N ARG A 105 9.58 -14.62 -2.35
CA ARG A 105 10.40 -14.53 -1.13
C ARG A 105 9.51 -14.61 0.11
N LEU A 106 9.81 -15.57 0.98
CA LEU A 106 9.28 -15.61 2.33
C LEU A 106 9.78 -14.38 3.11
N ARG A 107 8.85 -13.73 3.82
CA ARG A 107 9.11 -12.53 4.62
C ARG A 107 8.38 -12.64 5.93
N VAL A 108 9.12 -12.67 7.03
CA VAL A 108 8.55 -12.53 8.36
C VAL A 108 8.23 -11.06 8.58
N VAL A 109 7.02 -10.78 9.04
CA VAL A 109 6.56 -9.43 9.37
C VAL A 109 6.04 -9.38 10.79
N ARG A 110 6.23 -8.22 11.42
CA ARG A 110 5.61 -7.86 12.69
C ARG A 110 4.67 -6.68 12.43
N ILE A 111 3.41 -6.84 12.78
CA ILE A 111 2.38 -5.81 12.73
C ILE A 111 2.08 -5.38 14.16
N GLU A 112 1.87 -4.08 14.34
CA GLU A 112 1.38 -3.48 15.58
C GLU A 112 0.17 -2.62 15.22
N THR A 113 -1.00 -2.97 15.75
CA THR A 113 -2.24 -2.22 15.49
C THR A 113 -2.22 -0.91 16.26
N THR A 114 -2.80 0.15 15.68
CA THR A 114 -2.78 1.49 16.30
C THR A 114 -3.91 1.70 17.31
N THR A 115 -4.95 0.88 17.27
CA THR A 115 -6.15 1.02 18.11
C THR A 115 -6.03 0.33 19.45
N ASP A 116 -5.44 -0.86 19.46
CA ASP A 116 -5.40 -1.79 20.59
C ASP A 116 -3.99 -2.34 20.86
N ASN A 117 -2.97 -1.87 20.13
CA ASN A 117 -1.56 -2.27 20.27
C ASN A 117 -1.33 -3.77 20.18
N GLN A 118 -2.19 -4.49 19.47
CA GLN A 118 -2.04 -5.92 19.23
C GLN A 118 -0.82 -6.15 18.34
N ARG A 119 0.03 -7.08 18.76
CA ARG A 119 1.23 -7.47 18.03
C ARG A 119 1.01 -8.80 17.35
N ILE A 120 1.15 -8.81 16.03
CA ILE A 120 1.00 -10.01 15.21
C ILE A 120 2.35 -10.27 14.54
N VAL A 121 2.87 -11.49 14.69
CA VAL A 121 4.06 -11.95 13.97
C VAL A 121 3.65 -13.09 13.06
N GLY A 122 4.06 -13.02 11.79
CA GLY A 122 3.70 -14.03 10.81
C GLY A 122 4.43 -13.84 9.50
N LEU A 123 4.04 -14.62 8.50
CA LEU A 123 4.56 -14.52 7.14
C LEU A 123 3.69 -13.62 6.29
N LEU A 124 4.31 -12.67 5.59
CA LEU A 124 3.62 -11.85 4.61
C LEU A 124 3.33 -12.65 3.34
N ILE A 125 2.04 -12.85 3.07
CA ILE A 125 1.55 -13.50 1.86
C ILE A 125 1.17 -12.42 0.84
N PRO A 126 1.81 -12.38 -0.34
CA PRO A 126 1.39 -11.48 -1.41
C PRO A 126 -0.07 -11.76 -1.82
N ASN A 127 -0.86 -10.73 -2.13
CA ASN A 127 -2.28 -10.91 -2.49
C ASN A 127 -2.48 -11.90 -3.65
N ALA A 128 -1.57 -11.90 -4.63
CA ALA A 128 -1.59 -12.84 -5.76
C ALA A 128 -1.32 -14.31 -5.37
N ALA A 129 -0.83 -14.56 -4.15
CA ALA A 129 -0.52 -15.90 -3.64
C ALA A 129 -1.56 -16.41 -2.63
N VAL A 130 -2.47 -15.56 -2.15
CA VAL A 130 -3.43 -15.92 -1.08
C VAL A 130 -4.25 -17.15 -1.46
N GLU A 131 -4.83 -17.16 -2.65
CA GLU A 131 -5.66 -18.29 -3.12
C GLU A 131 -4.84 -19.59 -3.21
N SER A 132 -3.63 -19.54 -3.78
CA SER A 132 -2.75 -20.72 -3.85
C SER A 132 -2.35 -21.23 -2.46
N VAL A 133 -2.10 -20.33 -1.52
CA VAL A 133 -1.74 -20.71 -0.14
C VAL A 133 -2.93 -21.35 0.56
N LEU A 134 -4.14 -20.80 0.42
CA LEU A 134 -5.36 -21.36 1.01
C LEU A 134 -5.67 -22.76 0.46
N GLN A 135 -5.57 -22.94 -0.86
CA GLN A 135 -5.74 -24.26 -1.49
C GLN A 135 -4.70 -25.27 -1.01
N ASP A 136 -3.42 -24.87 -1.00
CA ASP A 136 -2.32 -25.75 -0.58
C ASP A 136 -2.36 -26.05 0.94
N LEU A 137 -3.13 -25.31 1.75
CA LEU A 137 -3.33 -25.54 3.20
C LEU A 137 -4.69 -26.16 3.56
N ALA A 138 -5.55 -26.47 2.59
CA ALA A 138 -6.89 -26.98 2.87
C ALA A 138 -6.89 -28.27 3.72
N TRP A 139 -5.89 -29.14 3.52
CA TRP A 139 -5.68 -30.38 4.29
C TRP A 139 -5.41 -30.18 5.79
N VAL A 140 -5.05 -28.97 6.22
CA VAL A 140 -4.83 -28.65 7.63
C VAL A 140 -6.17 -28.53 8.37
N GLN A 141 -7.26 -28.20 7.67
CA GLN A 141 -8.59 -28.09 8.27
C GLN A 141 -9.18 -29.46 8.66
N ASP A 142 -8.71 -30.55 8.05
CA ASP A 142 -9.19 -31.91 8.29
C ASP A 142 -8.50 -32.61 9.49
N ILE A 143 -7.60 -31.93 10.22
CA ILE A 143 -6.82 -32.51 11.33
C ILE A 143 -7.53 -32.33 12.69
N ASP A 144 -8.51 -31.44 12.77
CA ASP A 144 -9.26 -31.14 14.00
C ASP A 144 -10.65 -31.83 14.09
N ASP A 145 -10.96 -32.77 13.18
CA ASP A 145 -12.14 -33.66 13.25
C ASP A 145 -11.77 -35.10 13.68
#